data_AF-A0A168N996-F1
#
_entry.id   AF-A0A168N996-F1
#
_cell.length_a   1.000
_cell.length_b   1.000
_cell.length_c   1.000
_cell.angle_alpha   90.00
_cell.angle_beta   90.00
_cell.angle_gamma   90.00
#
_symmetry.space_group_name_H-M   'P 1'
#
loop_
_entity.id
_entity.type
_entity.pdbx_description
1 polymer ?
#
loop_
_entity_poly.entity_id
_entity_poly.type
_entity_poly.pdbx_seq_one_letter_code
_entity_poly.pdbx_strand_id
1 'polypeptide(L)'
;MKTMWCNLCSNVGKEPLVAIVNCGHVFDVDCIEEYFTTSLRCPICCQGTSSNDNTETSRWCRVFVSLKGDCSSSEFSKLKDDLAQDAIVIDELRKKLTCSENQAKSAEGIRENLLRTCGENKVQLDAIKKELADAKAIHLEDVQKISTYVEQIMDLTLAKKTHANEVDDLKKKNDTLARDLQSQRDKCTAMAKRNNYEKEYFDLKKSFDDVVAKQKIINSKYIEIAIADTSNPDAVRSHIQGLEKQLSISRAKENKLFADVKTLAKKKADIFDDRHRIFLEKCKLSSERNRLIRENDQLREKLGCTTAKQASSEWEEYASNHTAKDKDIQKQLKIAKKNASKWIAENQTLQQDLKASEEKIKTLEGSLNSITAEKVALQKAINETSNKNQVYQGSSTSASTTGWSTPFGEDLIFFR
;
A
#
# COMPACT_ATOMS: atom_id res chain seq x y z
N MET A 1 -52.33 30.47 84.47
CA MET A 1 -50.96 29.97 84.23
C MET A 1 -51.05 28.45 84.17
N LYS A 2 -50.65 27.81 83.06
CA LYS A 2 -50.38 26.36 83.09
C LYS A 2 -48.92 26.23 83.51
N THR A 3 -48.68 25.90 84.77
CA THR A 3 -47.37 25.36 85.17
C THR A 3 -47.15 24.11 84.31
N MET A 4 -45.96 23.96 83.72
CA MET A 4 -45.58 22.70 83.08
C MET A 4 -45.03 21.77 84.16
N TRP A 5 -45.57 20.56 84.22
CA TRP A 5 -45.26 19.58 85.26
C TRP A 5 -44.32 18.58 84.64
N CYS A 6 -43.28 18.20 85.38
CA CYS A 6 -42.49 17.06 84.96
C CYS A 6 -43.37 15.81 85.09
N ASN A 7 -43.60 15.13 83.97
CA ASN A 7 -44.47 13.95 83.93
C ASN A 7 -43.91 12.75 84.72
N LEU A 8 -42.65 12.80 85.14
CA LEU A 8 -42.02 11.79 86.01
C LEU A 8 -42.20 12.12 87.49
N CYS A 9 -41.85 13.34 87.92
CA CYS A 9 -41.85 13.70 89.34
C CYS A 9 -43.11 14.41 89.83
N SER A 10 -44.09 14.67 88.95
CA SER A 10 -45.37 15.36 89.25
C SER A 10 -45.22 16.72 89.95
N ASN A 11 -44.00 17.27 89.97
CA ASN A 11 -43.70 18.58 90.53
C ASN A 11 -43.63 19.62 89.42
N VAL A 12 -43.75 20.90 89.81
CA VAL A 12 -43.37 22.03 88.95
C VAL A 12 -41.89 21.84 88.61
N GLY A 13 -41.60 21.50 87.35
CA GLY A 13 -40.24 21.19 86.92
C GLY A 13 -39.34 22.41 87.13
N LYS A 14 -38.09 22.16 87.53
CA LYS A 14 -37.10 23.24 87.59
C LYS A 14 -36.58 23.41 86.17
N GLU A 15 -36.54 24.65 85.66
CA GLU A 15 -35.93 24.87 84.35
C GLU A 15 -34.45 24.46 84.39
N PRO A 16 -33.94 23.72 83.39
CA PRO A 16 -34.53 23.53 82.06
C PRO A 16 -35.44 22.30 81.88
N LEU A 17 -36.55 22.49 81.15
CA LEU A 17 -37.38 21.40 80.63
C LEU A 17 -36.87 20.92 79.27
N VAL A 18 -37.07 19.63 78.99
CA VAL A 18 -36.65 18.97 77.73
C VAL A 18 -37.74 18.08 77.18
N ALA A 19 -37.84 18.02 75.85
CA ALA A 19 -38.76 17.15 75.13
C ALA A 19 -37.98 16.01 74.48
N ILE A 20 -38.47 14.78 74.62
CA ILE A 20 -37.93 13.65 73.86
C ILE A 20 -38.18 13.88 72.38
N VAL A 21 -37.13 13.81 71.55
CA VAL A 21 -37.20 14.15 70.10
C VAL A 21 -38.26 13.35 69.35
N ASN A 22 -38.40 12.06 69.67
CA ASN A 22 -39.28 11.15 68.94
C ASN A 22 -40.76 11.30 69.28
N CYS A 23 -41.10 11.78 70.48
CA CYS A 23 -42.49 11.77 70.96
C CYS A 23 -42.99 13.10 71.55
N GLY A 24 -42.11 14.10 71.70
CA GLY A 24 -42.47 15.43 72.20
C GLY A 24 -42.87 15.50 73.67
N HIS A 25 -42.81 14.39 74.41
CA HIS A 25 -43.12 14.37 75.85
C HIS A 25 -42.06 15.15 76.62
N VAL A 26 -42.52 16.05 77.48
CA VAL A 26 -41.67 17.00 78.22
C VAL A 26 -41.40 16.49 79.63
N PHE A 27 -40.14 16.62 80.04
CA PHE A 27 -39.63 16.22 81.34
C PHE A 27 -38.66 17.27 81.87
N ASP A 28 -38.43 17.23 83.16
CA ASP A 28 -37.25 17.86 83.78
C ASP A 28 -35.99 17.10 83.33
N VAL A 29 -34.90 17.82 83.04
CA VAL A 29 -33.64 17.23 82.56
C VAL A 29 -33.15 16.13 83.48
N ASP A 30 -33.09 16.44 84.78
CA ASP A 30 -32.51 15.51 85.76
C ASP A 30 -33.34 14.23 85.84
N CYS A 31 -34.67 14.37 85.77
CA CYS A 31 -35.60 13.25 85.82
C CYS A 31 -35.48 12.34 84.59
N ILE A 32 -35.36 12.91 83.39
CA ILE A 32 -35.31 12.10 82.17
C ILE A 32 -33.92 11.51 81.91
N GLU A 33 -32.85 12.20 82.31
CA GLU A 33 -31.49 11.65 82.27
C GLU A 33 -31.38 10.44 83.19
N GLU A 34 -31.86 10.55 84.43
CA GLU A 34 -31.91 9.42 85.36
C GLU A 34 -32.71 8.25 84.78
N TYR A 35 -33.89 8.51 84.22
CA TYR A 35 -34.69 7.46 83.60
C TYR A 35 -33.95 6.79 82.42
N PHE A 36 -33.26 7.57 81.58
CA PHE A 36 -32.50 7.07 80.45
C PHE A 36 -31.25 6.27 80.81
N THR A 37 -30.79 6.31 82.08
CA THR A 37 -29.78 5.36 82.57
C THR A 37 -30.29 3.91 82.59
N THR A 38 -31.61 3.72 82.73
CA THR A 38 -32.23 2.39 82.86
C THR A 38 -33.01 1.94 81.63
N SER A 39 -33.52 2.88 80.82
CA SER A 39 -34.39 2.57 79.69
C SER A 39 -34.24 3.61 78.58
N LEU A 40 -34.04 3.19 77.33
CA LEU A 40 -33.99 4.09 76.16
C LEU A 40 -35.38 4.34 75.54
N ARG A 41 -36.43 4.30 76.36
CA ARG A 41 -37.82 4.50 75.91
C ARG A 41 -38.43 5.68 76.61
N CYS A 42 -39.38 6.36 75.98
CA CYS A 42 -40.14 7.39 76.66
C CYS A 42 -40.90 6.80 77.86
N PRO A 43 -40.82 7.38 79.08
CA PRO A 43 -41.58 6.91 80.24
C PRO A 43 -43.11 6.94 80.05
N ILE A 44 -43.61 7.80 79.16
CA ILE A 44 -45.05 8.01 78.96
C ILE A 44 -45.62 7.12 77.85
N CYS A 45 -45.00 7.11 76.66
CA CYS A 45 -45.51 6.37 75.51
C CYS A 45 -44.68 5.14 75.12
N CYS A 46 -43.61 4.85 75.84
CA CYS A 46 -42.72 3.71 75.59
C CYS A 46 -42.07 3.69 74.20
N GLN A 47 -42.15 4.77 73.42
CA GLN A 47 -41.46 4.87 72.13
C GLN A 47 -39.94 4.94 72.35
N GLY A 48 -39.19 4.15 71.59
CA GLY A 48 -37.73 4.13 71.67
C GLY A 48 -37.11 5.44 71.18
N THR A 49 -36.08 5.91 71.88
CA THR A 49 -35.20 6.98 71.41
C THR A 49 -34.12 6.37 70.53
N SER A 50 -34.42 6.22 69.24
CA SER A 50 -33.49 5.66 68.25
C SER A 50 -32.30 6.62 68.02
N SER A 51 -31.26 6.49 68.84
CA SER A 51 -29.96 7.13 68.66
C SER A 51 -29.11 6.21 67.80
N ASN A 52 -29.18 6.38 66.49
CA ASN A 52 -28.23 5.73 65.56
C ASN A 52 -26.89 6.50 65.47
N ASP A 53 -26.83 7.72 66.02
CA ASP A 53 -25.60 8.50 66.10
C ASP A 53 -25.14 8.65 67.55
N ASN A 54 -23.85 8.41 67.76
CA ASN A 54 -23.12 8.36 69.04
C ASN A 54 -22.99 9.72 69.76
N THR A 55 -23.86 10.68 69.48
CA THR A 55 -23.86 11.98 70.16
C THR A 55 -24.92 11.97 71.26
N GLU A 56 -24.49 12.00 72.53
CA GLU A 56 -25.35 12.01 73.73
C GLU A 56 -26.42 13.11 73.70
N THR A 57 -26.19 14.19 72.96
CA THR A 57 -27.12 15.33 72.78
C THR A 57 -28.32 15.06 71.88
N SER A 58 -28.45 13.89 71.25
CA SER A 58 -29.50 13.63 70.23
C SER A 58 -30.81 13.05 70.76
N ARG A 59 -30.92 12.77 72.07
CA ARG A 59 -32.07 12.02 72.63
C ARG A 59 -33.24 12.91 73.06
N TRP A 60 -32.97 14.18 73.34
CA TRP A 60 -33.97 15.17 73.77
C TRP A 60 -33.55 16.58 73.38
N CYS A 61 -34.52 17.46 73.16
CA CYS A 61 -34.32 18.87 72.83
C CYS A 61 -34.76 19.75 74.01
N ARG A 62 -33.99 20.80 74.30
CA ARG A 62 -34.39 21.81 75.31
C ARG A 62 -35.67 22.52 74.89
N VAL A 63 -36.66 22.53 75.77
CA VAL A 63 -37.95 23.21 75.55
C VAL A 63 -37.89 24.54 76.27
N PHE A 64 -37.81 25.61 75.49
CA PHE A 64 -37.98 26.96 76.00
C PHE A 64 -39.49 27.25 76.08
N VAL A 65 -40.05 27.19 77.28
CA VAL A 65 -41.45 27.56 77.51
C VAL A 65 -41.52 29.08 77.64
N SER A 66 -41.89 29.76 76.56
CA SER A 66 -42.11 31.21 76.64
C SER A 66 -43.33 31.47 77.53
N LEU A 67 -43.07 31.91 78.77
CA LEU A 67 -44.09 32.46 79.65
C LEU A 67 -44.70 33.67 78.94
N LYS A 68 -46.02 33.62 78.76
CA LYS A 68 -46.85 34.62 78.08
C LYS A 68 -46.63 36.00 78.73
N GLY A 69 -45.64 36.77 78.25
CA GLY A 69 -45.26 38.05 78.83
C GLY A 69 -43.94 38.64 78.34
N ASP A 70 -42.87 37.84 78.19
CA ASP A 70 -41.52 38.37 77.95
C ASP A 70 -40.95 38.02 76.56
N CYS A 71 -41.74 38.25 75.51
CA CYS A 71 -41.22 38.29 74.12
C CYS A 71 -40.30 39.49 73.84
N SER A 72 -40.01 40.32 74.85
CA SER A 72 -39.11 41.48 74.79
C SER A 72 -37.66 41.13 75.14
N SER A 73 -37.36 39.88 75.50
CA SER A 73 -35.98 39.42 75.64
C SER A 73 -35.23 39.61 74.31
N SER A 74 -34.19 40.44 74.34
CA SER A 74 -33.36 40.72 73.16
C SER A 74 -32.75 39.47 72.53
N GLU A 75 -32.62 38.38 73.30
CA GLU A 75 -32.13 37.08 72.82
C GLU A 75 -33.15 36.36 71.94
N PHE A 76 -34.45 36.47 72.25
CA PHE A 76 -35.50 35.84 71.46
C PHE A 76 -35.64 36.50 70.08
N SER A 77 -35.58 37.84 70.02
CA SER A 77 -35.57 38.57 68.76
C SER A 77 -34.35 38.18 67.91
N LYS A 78 -33.16 38.09 68.51
CA LYS A 78 -31.95 37.61 67.81
C LYS A 78 -32.12 36.21 67.25
N LEU A 79 -32.58 35.26 68.07
CA LEU A 79 -32.77 33.88 67.62
C LEU A 79 -33.80 33.78 66.48
N LYS A 80 -34.86 34.59 66.53
CA LYS A 80 -35.87 34.66 65.46
C LYS A 80 -35.28 35.21 64.16
N ASP A 81 -34.45 36.25 64.26
CA ASP A 81 -33.76 36.84 63.11
C ASP A 81 -32.73 35.86 62.53
N ASP A 82 -31.97 35.15 63.38
CA ASP A 82 -31.03 34.10 62.99
C ASP A 82 -31.76 32.95 62.28
N LEU A 83 -32.89 32.48 62.81
CA LEU A 83 -33.73 31.45 62.17
C LEU A 83 -34.29 31.90 60.81
N ALA A 84 -34.68 33.17 60.69
CA ALA A 84 -35.14 33.74 59.43
C ALA A 84 -33.99 33.83 58.41
N GLN A 85 -32.80 34.20 58.86
CA GLN A 85 -31.59 34.25 58.02
C GLN A 85 -31.18 32.84 57.55
N ASP A 86 -31.18 31.86 58.45
CA ASP A 86 -30.90 30.46 58.11
C ASP A 86 -31.91 29.90 57.10
N ALA A 87 -33.19 30.26 57.22
CA ALA A 87 -34.21 29.86 56.25
C ALA A 87 -33.93 30.42 54.84
N ILE A 88 -33.44 31.66 54.73
CA ILE A 88 -33.02 32.26 53.46
C ILE A 88 -31.81 31.52 52.88
N VAL A 89 -30.80 31.24 53.71
CA VAL A 89 -29.60 30.49 53.31
C VAL A 89 -29.96 29.09 52.81
N ILE A 90 -30.87 28.39 53.50
CA ILE A 90 -31.35 27.06 53.09
C ILE A 90 -32.04 27.12 51.71
N ASP A 91 -32.88 28.13 51.46
CA ASP A 91 -33.54 28.29 50.16
C ASP A 91 -32.54 28.58 49.02
N GLU A 92 -31.53 29.42 49.29
CA GLU A 92 -30.46 29.70 48.33
C GLU A 92 -29.63 28.45 48.03
N LEU A 93 -29.29 27.66 49.04
CA LEU A 93 -28.57 26.38 48.87
C LEU A 93 -29.40 25.36 48.09
N ARG A 94 -30.72 25.28 48.32
CA ARG A 94 -31.62 24.43 47.53
C ARG A 94 -31.64 24.84 46.05
N LYS A 95 -31.72 26.15 45.75
CA LYS A 95 -31.65 26.67 44.37
C LYS A 95 -30.32 26.32 43.71
N LYS A 96 -29.20 26.48 44.42
CA LYS A 96 -27.86 26.09 43.94
C LYS A 96 -27.76 24.59 43.67
N LEU A 97 -28.32 23.75 44.55
CA LEU A 97 -28.36 22.29 44.36
C LEU A 97 -29.14 21.91 43.10
N THR A 98 -30.35 22.41 42.93
CA THR A 98 -31.16 22.13 41.72
C THR A 98 -30.48 22.62 40.44
N CYS A 99 -29.81 23.78 40.49
CA CYS A 99 -29.02 24.28 39.36
C CYS A 99 -27.87 23.32 39.02
N SER A 100 -27.12 22.88 40.02
CA SER A 100 -26.00 21.92 39.86
C SER A 100 -26.48 20.56 39.32
N GLU A 101 -27.62 20.05 39.79
CA GLU A 101 -28.20 18.79 39.30
C GLU A 101 -28.59 18.87 37.81
N ASN A 102 -29.18 20.00 37.39
CA ASN A 102 -29.53 20.22 35.98
C ASN A 102 -28.28 20.33 35.10
N GLN A 103 -27.23 21.01 35.58
CA GLN A 103 -25.95 21.08 34.89
C GLN A 103 -25.29 19.70 34.77
N ALA A 104 -25.31 18.89 35.83
CA ALA A 104 -24.77 17.53 35.80
C ALA A 104 -25.51 16.63 34.79
N LYS A 105 -26.84 16.69 34.75
CA LYS A 105 -27.65 15.95 33.75
C LYS A 105 -27.35 16.41 32.32
N SER A 106 -27.19 17.73 32.10
CA SER A 106 -26.83 18.25 30.79
C SER A 106 -25.43 17.78 30.36
N ALA A 107 -24.46 17.81 31.26
CA ALA A 107 -23.10 17.33 31.00
C ALA A 107 -23.06 15.82 30.71
N GLU A 108 -23.86 15.02 31.41
CA GLU A 108 -23.99 13.59 31.14
C GLU A 108 -24.58 13.31 29.75
N GLY A 109 -25.63 14.04 29.35
CA GLY A 109 -26.17 13.94 27.99
C GLY A 109 -25.15 14.30 26.90
N ILE A 110 -24.32 15.33 27.13
CA ILE A 110 -23.23 15.70 26.23
C ILE A 110 -22.19 14.57 26.15
N ARG A 111 -21.81 13.98 27.30
CA ARG A 111 -20.85 12.86 27.37
C ARG A 111 -21.34 11.65 26.57
N GLU A 112 -22.60 11.25 26.75
CA GLU A 112 -23.19 10.13 26.00
C GLU A 112 -23.23 10.38 24.50
N ASN A 113 -23.55 11.62 24.09
CA ASN A 113 -23.54 12.00 22.68
C ASN A 113 -22.13 11.93 22.09
N LEU A 114 -21.12 12.46 22.80
CA LEU A 114 -19.72 12.39 22.38
C LEU A 114 -19.20 10.95 22.27
N LEU A 115 -19.56 10.07 23.22
CA LEU A 115 -19.20 8.66 23.17
C LEU A 115 -19.80 7.96 21.95
N ARG A 116 -21.05 8.27 21.60
CA ARG A 116 -21.72 7.75 20.39
C ARG A 116 -21.01 8.20 19.12
N THR A 117 -20.74 9.50 18.98
CA THR A 117 -19.98 10.05 17.84
C THR A 117 -18.58 9.45 17.75
N CYS A 118 -17.91 9.21 18.89
CA CYS A 118 -16.62 8.52 18.91
C CYS A 118 -16.73 7.07 18.38
N GLY A 119 -17.81 6.37 18.71
CA GLY A 119 -18.11 5.03 18.18
C GLY A 119 -18.32 5.04 16.66
N GLU A 120 -19.13 5.97 16.15
CA GLU A 120 -19.38 6.15 14.71
C GLU A 120 -18.09 6.47 13.95
N ASN A 121 -17.28 7.40 14.47
CA ASN A 121 -16.00 7.77 13.89
C ASN A 121 -15.01 6.59 13.87
N LYS A 122 -15.02 5.73 14.90
CA LYS A 122 -14.21 4.50 14.93
C LYS A 122 -14.62 3.54 13.81
N VAL A 123 -15.92 3.32 13.61
CA VAL A 123 -16.43 2.46 12.52
C VAL A 123 -16.03 3.02 11.16
N GLN A 124 -16.14 4.34 10.95
CA GLN A 124 -15.69 4.99 9.72
C GLN A 124 -14.18 4.83 9.50
N LEU A 125 -13.37 4.99 10.55
CA LEU A 125 -11.92 4.80 10.48
C LEU A 125 -11.56 3.37 10.08
N ASP A 126 -12.24 2.37 10.63
CA ASP A 126 -12.01 0.97 10.31
C ASP A 126 -12.44 0.63 8.87
N ALA A 127 -13.53 1.24 8.37
CA ALA A 127 -13.93 1.12 6.97
C ALA A 127 -12.87 1.71 6.01
N ILE A 128 -12.37 2.92 6.29
CA ILE A 128 -11.32 3.57 5.49
C ILE A 128 -10.02 2.74 5.51
N LYS A 129 -9.66 2.16 6.66
CA LYS A 129 -8.48 1.28 6.76
C LYS A 129 -8.62 0.05 5.87
N LYS A 130 -9.82 -0.54 5.80
CA LYS A 130 -10.11 -1.67 4.93
C LYS A 130 -10.00 -1.28 3.45
N GLU A 131 -10.64 -0.18 3.05
CA GLU A 131 -10.54 0.33 1.67
C GLU A 131 -9.09 0.62 1.26
N LEU A 132 -8.28 1.18 2.18
CA LEU A 132 -6.86 1.41 1.93
C LEU A 132 -6.07 0.10 1.76
N ALA A 133 -6.40 -0.95 2.51
CA ALA A 133 -5.77 -2.26 2.36
C ALA A 133 -6.14 -2.91 1.02
N ASP A 134 -7.42 -2.84 0.63
CA ASP A 134 -7.92 -3.35 -0.64
C ASP A 134 -7.27 -2.62 -1.83
N ALA A 135 -7.16 -1.29 -1.77
CA ALA A 135 -6.49 -0.48 -2.78
C ALA A 135 -4.99 -0.80 -2.90
N LYS A 136 -4.31 -1.07 -1.79
CA LYS A 136 -2.90 -1.51 -1.80
C LYS A 136 -2.73 -2.88 -2.45
N ALA A 137 -3.67 -3.81 -2.22
CA ALA A 137 -3.63 -5.12 -2.85
C ALA A 137 -3.79 -5.02 -4.37
N ILE A 138 -4.76 -4.23 -4.85
CA ILE A 138 -4.97 -3.98 -6.28
C ILE A 138 -3.72 -3.35 -6.92
N HIS A 139 -3.15 -2.33 -6.27
CA HIS A 139 -1.95 -1.68 -6.80
C HIS A 139 -0.74 -2.64 -6.89
N LEU A 140 -0.59 -3.54 -5.92
CA LEU A 140 0.47 -4.54 -5.94
C LEU A 140 0.30 -5.52 -7.11
N GLU A 141 -0.93 -5.95 -7.40
CA GLU A 141 -1.24 -6.81 -8.54
C GLU A 141 -0.90 -6.11 -9.87
N ASP A 142 -1.22 -4.82 -10.00
CA ASP A 142 -0.89 -4.04 -11.20
C ASP A 142 0.62 -3.86 -11.37
N VAL A 143 1.36 -3.63 -10.28
CA VAL A 143 2.84 -3.58 -10.30
C VAL A 143 3.43 -4.91 -10.78
N GLN A 144 2.88 -6.05 -10.33
CA GLN A 144 3.30 -7.36 -10.79
C GLN A 144 3.01 -7.56 -12.29
N LYS A 145 1.83 -7.18 -12.78
CA LYS A 145 1.49 -7.23 -14.21
C LYS A 145 2.46 -6.39 -15.05
N ILE A 146 2.77 -5.17 -14.59
CA ILE A 146 3.74 -4.28 -15.26
C ILE A 146 5.12 -4.93 -15.29
N SER A 147 5.57 -5.57 -14.21
CA SER A 147 6.85 -6.29 -14.16
C SER A 147 6.91 -7.38 -15.24
N THR A 148 5.86 -8.19 -15.37
CA THR A 148 5.77 -9.24 -16.42
C THR A 148 5.84 -8.63 -17.82
N TYR A 149 5.17 -7.50 -18.07
CA TYR A 149 5.26 -6.83 -19.38
C TYR A 149 6.66 -6.30 -19.67
N VAL A 150 7.38 -5.79 -18.66
CA VAL A 150 8.77 -5.34 -18.83
C VAL A 150 9.67 -6.52 -19.23
N GLU A 151 9.51 -7.69 -18.63
CA GLU A 151 10.25 -8.91 -19.01
C GLU A 151 9.96 -9.31 -20.46
N GLN A 152 8.68 -9.30 -20.87
CA GLN A 152 8.30 -9.60 -22.26
C GLN A 152 8.90 -8.60 -23.26
N ILE A 153 8.96 -7.31 -22.91
CA ILE A 153 9.59 -6.27 -23.74
C ILE A 153 11.10 -6.52 -23.85
N MET A 154 11.75 -6.96 -22.78
CA MET A 154 13.17 -7.32 -22.81
C MET A 154 13.43 -8.51 -23.75
N ASP A 155 12.59 -9.55 -23.68
CA ASP A 155 12.70 -10.73 -24.56
C ASP A 155 12.49 -10.36 -26.03
N LEU A 156 11.47 -9.54 -26.34
CA LEU A 156 11.23 -9.04 -27.69
C LEU A 156 12.39 -8.18 -28.20
N THR A 157 13.00 -7.39 -27.32
CA THR A 157 14.17 -6.56 -27.65
C THR A 157 15.38 -7.44 -27.97
N LEU A 158 15.59 -8.52 -27.21
CA LEU A 158 16.64 -9.48 -27.47
C LEU A 158 16.42 -10.21 -28.81
N ALA A 159 15.20 -10.69 -29.05
CA ALA A 159 14.82 -11.35 -30.31
C ALA A 159 15.02 -10.42 -31.53
N LYS A 160 14.61 -9.15 -31.42
CA LYS A 160 14.84 -8.13 -32.45
C LYS A 160 16.33 -7.94 -32.75
N LYS A 161 17.18 -7.93 -31.72
CA LYS A 161 18.64 -7.81 -31.88
C LYS A 161 19.22 -9.04 -32.58
N THR A 162 18.78 -10.24 -32.20
CA THR A 162 19.19 -11.50 -32.86
C THR A 162 18.81 -11.50 -34.35
N HIS A 163 17.56 -11.15 -34.69
CA HIS A 163 17.14 -11.05 -36.08
C HIS A 163 17.88 -9.98 -36.87
N ALA A 164 18.20 -8.84 -36.27
CA ALA A 164 19.02 -7.82 -36.93
C ALA A 164 20.42 -8.35 -37.30
N ASN A 165 21.03 -9.13 -36.41
CA ASN A 165 22.33 -9.78 -36.68
C ASN A 165 22.20 -10.84 -37.79
N GLU A 166 21.16 -11.68 -37.76
CA GLU A 166 20.90 -12.68 -38.81
C GLU A 166 20.71 -12.03 -40.20
N VAL A 167 19.99 -10.90 -40.26
CA VAL A 167 19.80 -10.14 -41.50
C VAL A 167 21.13 -9.57 -42.02
N ASP A 168 21.96 -9.03 -41.14
CA ASP A 168 23.30 -8.52 -41.52
C ASP A 168 24.21 -9.65 -42.05
N ASP A 169 24.18 -10.81 -41.40
CA ASP A 169 24.95 -11.99 -41.84
C ASP A 169 24.45 -12.53 -43.20
N LEU A 170 23.13 -12.60 -43.41
CA LEU A 170 22.55 -12.97 -44.70
C LEU A 170 22.92 -11.96 -45.80
N LYS A 171 22.95 -10.67 -45.47
CA LYS A 171 23.38 -9.62 -46.40
C LYS A 171 24.84 -9.80 -46.82
N LYS A 172 25.76 -10.04 -45.87
CA LYS A 172 27.18 -10.33 -46.15
C LYS A 172 27.36 -11.57 -47.03
N LYS A 173 26.58 -12.64 -46.77
CA LYS A 173 26.59 -13.86 -47.60
C LYS A 173 26.11 -13.56 -49.02
N ASN A 174 25.02 -12.81 -49.16
CA ASN A 174 24.48 -12.40 -50.46
C ASN A 174 25.48 -11.54 -51.25
N ASP A 175 26.14 -10.57 -50.61
CA ASP A 175 27.17 -9.73 -51.24
C ASP A 175 28.39 -10.55 -51.69
N THR A 176 28.73 -11.62 -50.96
CA THR A 176 29.78 -12.55 -51.35
C THR A 176 29.38 -13.39 -52.56
N LEU A 177 28.18 -13.96 -52.56
CA LEU A 177 27.63 -14.69 -53.71
C LEU A 177 27.51 -13.81 -54.95
N ALA A 178 27.09 -12.55 -54.80
CA ALA A 178 27.01 -11.60 -55.90
C ALA A 178 28.39 -11.33 -56.53
N ARG A 179 29.43 -11.16 -55.71
CA ARG A 179 30.83 -11.02 -56.19
C ARG A 179 31.33 -12.27 -56.90
N ASP A 180 31.02 -13.46 -56.36
CA ASP A 180 31.41 -14.73 -56.99
C ASP A 180 30.73 -14.93 -58.34
N LEU A 181 29.42 -14.65 -58.43
CA LEU A 181 28.68 -14.71 -59.68
C LEU A 181 29.22 -13.71 -60.71
N GLN A 182 29.58 -12.50 -60.28
CA GLN A 182 30.21 -11.52 -61.17
C GLN A 182 31.58 -12.00 -61.67
N SER A 183 32.41 -12.53 -60.77
CA SER A 183 33.71 -13.12 -61.12
C SER A 183 33.56 -14.29 -62.11
N GLN A 184 32.57 -15.16 -61.93
CA GLN A 184 32.27 -16.25 -62.87
C GLN A 184 31.79 -15.70 -64.22
N ARG A 185 30.94 -14.66 -64.22
CA ARG A 185 30.48 -13.99 -65.44
C ARG A 185 31.65 -13.37 -66.22
N ASP A 186 32.58 -12.73 -65.52
CA ASP A 186 33.77 -12.13 -66.11
C ASP A 186 34.71 -13.20 -66.67
N LYS A 187 34.89 -14.33 -65.96
CA LYS A 187 35.64 -15.49 -66.47
C LYS A 187 34.99 -16.07 -67.73
N CYS A 188 33.68 -16.28 -67.75
CA CYS A 188 32.95 -16.76 -68.93
C CYS A 188 33.06 -15.78 -70.09
N THR A 189 32.99 -14.48 -69.83
CA THR A 189 33.15 -13.42 -70.84
C THR A 189 34.58 -13.37 -71.37
N ALA A 190 35.59 -13.53 -70.51
CA ALA A 190 36.99 -13.63 -70.90
C ALA A 190 37.27 -14.91 -71.71
N MET A 191 36.64 -16.04 -71.36
CA MET A 191 36.71 -17.28 -72.13
C MET A 191 36.03 -17.13 -73.50
N ALA A 192 34.88 -16.47 -73.58
CA ALA A 192 34.20 -16.17 -74.85
C ALA A 192 34.99 -15.17 -75.73
N LYS A 193 35.68 -14.19 -75.11
CA LYS A 193 36.58 -13.28 -75.83
C LYS A 193 37.87 -13.98 -76.28
N ARG A 194 38.34 -14.99 -75.54
CA ARG A 194 39.34 -15.97 -76.01
C ARG A 194 38.70 -16.96 -76.99
N ASN A 195 38.03 -16.45 -78.03
CA ASN A 195 37.77 -17.15 -79.30
C ASN A 195 39.10 -17.44 -80.05
N ASN A 196 40.09 -17.94 -79.33
CA ASN A 196 41.28 -18.56 -79.88
C ASN A 196 41.09 -20.07 -79.99
N TYR A 197 40.10 -20.69 -79.34
CA TYR A 197 39.88 -22.14 -79.47
C TYR A 197 39.39 -22.54 -80.86
N GLU A 198 38.53 -21.73 -81.49
CA GLU A 198 38.07 -22.00 -82.85
C GLU A 198 39.22 -21.79 -83.85
N LYS A 199 40.00 -20.71 -83.68
CA LYS A 199 41.21 -20.44 -84.47
C LYS A 199 42.30 -21.49 -84.27
N GLU A 200 42.62 -21.86 -83.03
CA GLU A 200 43.59 -22.89 -82.67
C GLU A 200 43.14 -24.28 -83.16
N TYR A 201 41.84 -24.59 -83.12
CA TYR A 201 41.30 -25.81 -83.72
C TYR A 201 41.45 -25.80 -85.24
N PHE A 202 41.17 -24.67 -85.91
CA PHE A 202 41.39 -24.54 -87.36
C PHE A 202 42.88 -24.61 -87.73
N ASP A 203 43.76 -23.98 -86.95
CA ASP A 203 45.22 -24.01 -87.14
C ASP A 203 45.77 -25.42 -86.90
N LEU A 204 45.28 -26.12 -85.87
CA LEU A 204 45.65 -27.52 -85.59
C LEU A 204 45.12 -28.48 -86.66
N LYS A 205 43.87 -28.29 -87.11
CA LYS A 205 43.28 -29.05 -88.22
C LYS A 205 44.09 -28.87 -89.51
N LYS A 206 44.45 -27.63 -89.84
CA LYS A 206 45.32 -27.32 -90.98
C LYS A 206 46.70 -27.97 -90.84
N SER A 207 47.32 -27.90 -89.66
CA SER A 207 48.59 -28.56 -89.38
C SER A 207 48.49 -30.09 -89.51
N PHE A 208 47.36 -30.69 -89.10
CA PHE A 208 47.13 -32.13 -89.24
C PHE A 208 46.98 -32.52 -90.70
N ASP A 209 46.17 -31.78 -91.47
CA ASP A 209 45.97 -31.99 -92.90
C ASP A 209 47.31 -31.87 -93.68
N ASP A 210 48.15 -30.90 -93.32
CA ASP A 210 49.50 -30.74 -93.89
C ASP A 210 50.42 -31.93 -93.58
N VAL A 211 50.35 -32.50 -92.37
CA VAL A 211 51.12 -33.70 -91.99
C VAL A 211 50.61 -34.93 -92.74
N VAL A 212 49.29 -35.08 -92.89
CA VAL A 212 48.70 -36.17 -93.70
C VAL A 212 49.13 -36.05 -95.16
N ALA A 213 49.16 -34.84 -95.72
CA ALA A 213 49.65 -34.59 -97.08
C ALA A 213 51.14 -34.94 -97.22
N LYS A 214 51.99 -34.52 -96.26
CA LYS A 214 53.41 -34.90 -96.23
C LYS A 214 53.61 -36.41 -96.09
N GLN A 215 52.80 -37.09 -95.28
CA GLN A 215 52.86 -38.54 -95.16
C GLN A 215 52.50 -39.24 -96.48
N LYS A 216 51.51 -38.73 -97.22
CA LYS A 216 51.19 -39.24 -98.56
C LYS A 216 52.35 -39.04 -99.54
N ILE A 217 53.01 -37.89 -99.50
CA ILE A 217 54.22 -37.62 -100.32
C ILE A 217 55.36 -38.57 -99.95
N ILE A 218 55.61 -38.78 -98.65
CA ILE A 218 56.64 -39.71 -98.17
C ILE A 218 56.32 -41.13 -98.59
N ASN A 219 55.08 -41.59 -98.45
CA ASN A 219 54.66 -42.91 -98.90
C ASN A 219 54.82 -43.07 -100.42
N SER A 220 54.51 -42.03 -101.21
CA SER A 220 54.75 -42.01 -102.66
C SER A 220 56.24 -42.12 -102.98
N LYS A 221 57.10 -41.34 -102.31
CA LYS A 221 58.56 -41.42 -102.46
C LYS A 221 59.13 -42.73 -101.95
N TYR A 222 58.53 -43.34 -100.94
CA TYR A 222 58.91 -44.65 -100.44
C TYR A 222 58.62 -45.74 -101.46
N ILE A 223 57.49 -45.64 -102.17
CA ILE A 223 57.20 -46.50 -103.33
C ILE A 223 58.22 -46.24 -104.45
N GLU A 224 58.55 -44.98 -104.75
CA GLU A 224 59.59 -44.65 -105.75
C GLU A 224 60.99 -45.17 -105.37
N ILE A 225 61.38 -45.06 -104.09
CA ILE A 225 62.66 -45.55 -103.53
C ILE A 225 62.66 -47.08 -103.39
N ALA A 226 61.52 -47.71 -103.13
CA ALA A 226 61.40 -49.17 -103.14
C ALA A 226 61.42 -49.73 -104.57
N ILE A 227 61.08 -48.93 -105.58
CA ILE A 227 61.19 -49.26 -107.01
C ILE A 227 62.59 -48.94 -107.57
N ALA A 228 63.26 -47.90 -107.05
CA ALA A 228 64.62 -47.52 -107.44
C ALA A 228 65.63 -48.04 -106.41
N ASP A 229 66.36 -49.11 -106.75
CA ASP A 229 67.45 -49.67 -105.93
C ASP A 229 68.38 -48.56 -105.39
N THR A 230 68.16 -48.17 -104.13
CA THR A 230 68.87 -47.07 -103.48
C THR A 230 69.80 -47.61 -102.41
N SER A 231 71.06 -47.24 -102.55
CA SER A 231 72.25 -47.83 -101.92
C SER A 231 72.52 -47.40 -100.47
N ASN A 232 71.51 -46.91 -99.72
CA ASN A 232 71.69 -46.62 -98.29
C ASN A 232 70.41 -46.84 -97.44
N PRO A 233 70.13 -48.10 -97.04
CA PRO A 233 68.95 -48.49 -96.27
C PRO A 233 68.93 -47.93 -94.83
N ASP A 234 70.07 -47.56 -94.26
CA ASP A 234 70.16 -47.11 -92.86
C ASP A 234 69.65 -45.68 -92.67
N ALA A 235 69.88 -44.81 -93.66
CA ALA A 235 69.33 -43.44 -93.64
C ALA A 235 67.80 -43.45 -93.71
N VAL A 236 67.22 -44.34 -94.53
CA VAL A 236 65.77 -44.53 -94.65
C VAL A 236 65.20 -45.08 -93.35
N ARG A 237 65.84 -46.09 -92.74
CA ARG A 237 65.42 -46.67 -91.45
C ARG A 237 65.43 -45.63 -90.33
N SER A 238 66.46 -44.80 -90.24
CA SER A 238 66.52 -43.73 -89.22
C SER A 238 65.43 -42.67 -89.42
N HIS A 239 65.05 -42.36 -90.66
CA HIS A 239 63.96 -41.42 -90.93
C HIS A 239 62.59 -42.01 -90.54
N ILE A 240 62.34 -43.29 -90.83
CA ILE A 240 61.13 -44.01 -90.42
C ILE A 240 60.98 -43.98 -88.89
N GLN A 241 62.04 -44.31 -88.14
CA GLN A 241 62.01 -44.27 -86.68
C GLN A 241 61.72 -42.85 -86.14
N GLY A 242 62.22 -41.82 -86.83
CA GLY A 242 61.89 -40.43 -86.53
C GLY A 242 60.40 -40.11 -86.69
N LEU A 243 59.79 -40.57 -87.77
CA LEU A 243 58.36 -40.40 -88.04
C LEU A 243 57.48 -41.21 -87.08
N GLU A 244 57.86 -42.45 -86.75
CA GLU A 244 57.16 -43.27 -85.76
C GLU A 244 57.15 -42.61 -84.38
N LYS A 245 58.28 -42.01 -83.98
CA LYS A 245 58.36 -41.24 -82.73
C LYS A 245 57.46 -40.01 -82.75
N GLN A 246 57.43 -39.27 -83.87
CA GLN A 246 56.52 -38.13 -84.03
C GLN A 246 55.04 -38.55 -84.00
N LEU A 247 54.70 -39.68 -84.66
CA LEU A 247 53.36 -40.24 -84.65
C LEU A 247 52.93 -40.65 -83.22
N SER A 248 53.83 -41.28 -82.46
CA SER A 248 53.57 -41.66 -81.06
C SER A 248 53.33 -40.44 -80.17
N ILE A 249 54.14 -39.38 -80.31
CA ILE A 249 53.94 -38.11 -79.61
C ILE A 249 52.60 -37.47 -80.01
N SER A 250 52.25 -37.50 -81.30
CA SER A 250 50.99 -36.97 -81.80
C SER A 250 49.78 -37.72 -81.22
N ARG A 251 49.83 -39.06 -81.20
CA ARG A 251 48.77 -39.90 -80.59
C ARG A 251 48.62 -39.64 -79.10
N ALA A 252 49.72 -39.45 -78.36
CA ALA A 252 49.66 -39.12 -76.95
C ALA A 252 48.98 -37.76 -76.70
N LYS A 253 49.28 -36.75 -77.54
CA LYS A 253 48.61 -35.44 -77.49
C LYS A 253 47.13 -35.54 -77.83
N GLU A 254 46.78 -36.32 -78.86
CA GLU A 254 45.40 -36.59 -79.26
C GLU A 254 44.60 -37.25 -78.12
N ASN A 255 45.14 -38.31 -77.51
CA ASN A 255 44.51 -38.99 -76.38
C ASN A 255 44.28 -38.06 -75.18
N LYS A 256 45.23 -37.15 -74.91
CA LYS A 256 45.08 -36.13 -73.87
C LYS A 256 43.95 -35.16 -74.21
N LEU A 257 43.89 -34.67 -75.45
CA LEU A 257 42.81 -33.79 -75.91
C LEU A 257 41.44 -34.48 -75.83
N PHE A 258 41.35 -35.76 -76.17
CA PHE A 258 40.10 -36.54 -76.01
C PHE A 258 39.66 -36.62 -74.53
N ALA A 259 40.60 -36.85 -73.60
CA ALA A 259 40.31 -36.87 -72.18
C ALA A 259 39.84 -35.49 -71.66
N ASP A 260 40.46 -34.41 -72.13
CA ASP A 260 40.08 -33.03 -71.80
C ASP A 260 38.68 -32.69 -72.35
N VAL A 261 38.38 -33.06 -73.60
CA VAL A 261 37.04 -32.89 -74.21
C VAL A 261 35.99 -33.67 -73.44
N LYS A 262 36.27 -34.92 -73.04
CA LYS A 262 35.35 -35.73 -72.23
C LYS A 262 35.09 -35.09 -70.86
N THR A 263 36.13 -34.52 -70.25
CA THR A 263 36.02 -33.80 -68.96
C THR A 263 35.21 -32.52 -69.11
N LEU A 264 35.40 -31.76 -70.19
CA LEU A 264 34.63 -30.56 -70.49
C LEU A 264 33.16 -30.89 -70.79
N ALA A 265 32.88 -31.97 -71.51
CA ALA A 265 31.52 -32.43 -71.76
C ALA A 265 30.80 -32.78 -70.46
N LYS A 266 31.48 -33.46 -69.52
CA LYS A 266 30.95 -33.74 -68.18
C LYS A 266 30.66 -32.45 -67.41
N LYS A 267 31.64 -31.53 -67.34
CA LYS A 267 31.45 -30.22 -66.67
C LYS A 267 30.28 -29.43 -67.28
N LYS A 268 30.09 -29.49 -68.59
CA LYS A 268 28.97 -28.83 -69.27
C LYS A 268 27.62 -29.44 -68.87
N ALA A 269 27.55 -30.76 -68.71
CA ALA A 269 26.36 -31.44 -68.21
C ALA A 269 26.07 -31.04 -66.75
N ASP A 270 27.08 -31.06 -65.88
CA ASP A 270 26.95 -30.66 -64.47
C ASP A 270 26.43 -29.20 -64.34
N ILE A 271 26.96 -28.27 -65.15
CA ILE A 271 26.50 -26.87 -65.19
C ILE A 271 25.05 -26.77 -65.65
N PHE A 272 24.63 -27.58 -66.61
CA PHE A 272 23.25 -27.59 -67.09
C PHE A 272 22.28 -28.07 -66.01
N ASP A 273 22.65 -29.14 -65.30
CA ASP A 273 21.86 -29.69 -64.19
C ASP A 273 21.74 -28.69 -63.04
N ASP A 274 22.84 -28.02 -62.67
CA ASP A 274 22.81 -26.96 -61.66
C ASP A 274 21.96 -25.76 -62.08
N ARG A 275 22.05 -25.33 -63.34
CA ARG A 275 21.21 -24.26 -63.86
C ARG A 275 19.73 -24.65 -63.85
N HIS A 276 19.41 -25.90 -64.16
CA HIS A 276 18.04 -26.41 -64.09
C HIS A 276 17.53 -26.45 -62.64
N ARG A 277 18.36 -26.90 -61.69
CA ARG A 277 18.06 -26.90 -60.25
C ARG A 277 17.74 -25.49 -59.74
N ILE A 278 18.60 -24.51 -60.04
CA ILE A 278 18.41 -23.10 -59.66
C ILE A 278 17.12 -22.54 -60.27
N PHE A 279 16.83 -22.89 -61.53
CA PHE A 279 15.59 -22.47 -62.19
C PHE A 279 14.35 -23.00 -61.44
N LEU A 280 14.33 -24.29 -61.07
CA LEU A 280 13.24 -24.88 -60.31
C LEU A 280 13.06 -24.23 -58.93
N GLU A 281 14.15 -23.93 -58.24
CA GLU A 281 14.12 -23.22 -56.96
C GLU A 281 13.56 -21.80 -57.09
N LYS A 282 13.96 -21.07 -58.13
CA LYS A 282 13.40 -19.75 -58.45
C LYS A 282 11.89 -19.81 -58.72
N CYS A 283 11.41 -20.85 -59.41
CA CYS A 283 9.97 -21.06 -59.61
C CYS A 283 9.24 -21.29 -58.27
N LYS A 284 9.80 -22.10 -57.36
CA LYS A 284 9.23 -22.33 -56.02
C LYS A 284 9.17 -21.04 -55.19
N LEU A 285 10.25 -20.26 -55.17
CA LEU A 285 10.30 -18.98 -54.47
C LEU A 285 9.29 -17.97 -55.04
N SER A 286 9.11 -17.97 -56.37
CA SER A 286 8.10 -17.13 -57.02
C SER A 286 6.67 -17.52 -56.65
N SER A 287 6.35 -18.82 -56.56
CA SER A 287 5.03 -19.26 -56.11
C SER A 287 4.77 -18.88 -54.65
N GLU A 288 5.79 -18.98 -53.80
CA GLU A 288 5.68 -18.65 -52.38
C GLU A 288 5.51 -17.15 -52.15
N ARG A 289 6.27 -16.31 -52.88
CA ARG A 289 6.07 -14.87 -52.89
C ARG A 289 4.64 -14.49 -53.27
N ASN A 290 4.09 -15.12 -54.31
CA ASN A 290 2.72 -14.85 -54.74
C ASN A 290 1.67 -15.32 -53.72
N ARG A 291 1.94 -16.42 -52.99
CA ARG A 291 1.11 -16.87 -51.86
C ARG A 291 1.09 -15.81 -50.76
N LEU A 292 2.26 -15.33 -50.33
CA LEU A 292 2.39 -14.32 -49.28
C LEU A 292 1.76 -12.98 -49.67
N ILE A 293 1.86 -12.57 -50.94
CA ILE A 293 1.18 -11.36 -51.43
C ILE A 293 -0.34 -11.51 -51.27
N ARG A 294 -0.92 -12.64 -51.69
CA ARG A 294 -2.36 -12.89 -51.53
C ARG A 294 -2.79 -12.92 -50.06
N GLU A 295 -2.00 -13.53 -49.18
CA GLU A 295 -2.28 -13.52 -47.74
C GLU A 295 -2.21 -12.09 -47.17
N ASN A 296 -1.24 -11.28 -47.59
CA ASN A 296 -1.15 -9.88 -47.17
C ASN A 296 -2.36 -9.08 -47.68
N ASP A 297 -2.79 -9.29 -48.91
CA ASP A 297 -3.96 -8.64 -49.49
C ASP A 297 -5.23 -9.05 -48.75
N GLN A 298 -5.41 -10.33 -48.40
CA GLN A 298 -6.52 -10.80 -47.57
C GLN A 298 -6.50 -10.19 -46.16
N LEU A 299 -5.33 -10.05 -45.55
CA LEU A 299 -5.19 -9.39 -44.25
C LEU A 299 -5.51 -7.89 -44.36
N ARG A 300 -5.06 -7.24 -45.44
CA ARG A 300 -5.41 -5.84 -45.74
C ARG A 300 -6.89 -5.66 -46.00
N GLU A 301 -7.55 -6.60 -46.66
CA GLU A 301 -9.00 -6.58 -46.87
C GLU A 301 -9.75 -6.80 -45.55
N LYS A 302 -9.31 -7.76 -44.72
CA LYS A 302 -9.85 -7.96 -43.36
C LYS A 302 -9.68 -6.73 -42.47
N LEU A 303 -8.54 -6.04 -42.58
CA LEU A 303 -8.26 -4.79 -41.87
C LEU A 303 -8.94 -3.57 -42.51
N GLY A 304 -9.22 -3.63 -43.81
CA GLY A 304 -9.82 -2.55 -44.62
C GLY A 304 -11.34 -2.55 -44.65
N CYS A 305 -11.99 -3.64 -44.24
CA CYS A 305 -13.45 -3.72 -44.05
C CYS A 305 -13.95 -3.01 -42.79
N THR A 306 -13.07 -2.56 -41.89
CA THR A 306 -13.36 -1.43 -41.00
C THR A 306 -12.85 -0.18 -41.69
N THR A 307 -13.75 0.46 -42.42
CA THR A 307 -13.54 1.68 -43.21
C THR A 307 -12.51 2.59 -42.55
N ALA A 308 -11.36 2.84 -43.20
CA ALA A 308 -10.32 3.71 -42.65
C ALA A 308 -10.83 5.11 -42.28
N LYS A 309 -11.95 5.56 -42.85
CA LYS A 309 -12.67 6.78 -42.43
C LYS A 309 -13.43 6.63 -41.11
N GLN A 310 -13.97 5.45 -40.84
CA GLN A 310 -14.72 5.13 -39.63
C GLN A 310 -13.76 4.82 -38.48
N ALA A 311 -12.67 4.09 -38.74
CA ALA A 311 -11.59 3.92 -37.77
C ALA A 311 -10.90 5.25 -37.44
N SER A 312 -10.68 6.15 -38.42
CA SER A 312 -10.12 7.48 -38.13
C SER A 312 -11.08 8.35 -37.33
N SER A 313 -12.39 8.35 -37.62
CA SER A 313 -13.35 9.13 -36.82
C SER A 313 -13.54 8.53 -35.43
N GLU A 314 -13.58 7.21 -35.30
CA GLU A 314 -13.66 6.52 -34.00
C GLU A 314 -12.38 6.74 -33.18
N TRP A 315 -11.20 6.78 -33.80
CA TRP A 315 -9.95 7.13 -33.10
C TRP A 315 -9.89 8.61 -32.70
N GLU A 316 -10.37 9.53 -33.54
CA GLU A 316 -10.44 10.96 -33.20
C GLU A 316 -11.48 11.24 -32.10
N GLU A 317 -12.63 10.54 -32.13
CA GLU A 317 -13.66 10.60 -31.10
C GLU A 317 -13.16 9.95 -29.80
N TYR A 318 -12.48 8.81 -29.89
CA TYR A 318 -11.85 8.15 -28.74
C TYR A 318 -10.77 9.03 -28.14
N ALA A 319 -9.87 9.62 -28.93
CA ALA A 319 -8.84 10.54 -28.46
C ALA A 319 -9.44 11.80 -27.83
N SER A 320 -10.50 12.36 -28.42
CA SER A 320 -11.22 13.51 -27.86
C SER A 320 -11.90 13.17 -26.54
N ASN A 321 -12.56 12.02 -26.46
CA ASN A 321 -13.20 11.52 -25.24
C ASN A 321 -12.17 11.21 -24.15
N HIS A 322 -11.01 10.65 -24.51
CA HIS A 322 -9.93 10.39 -23.55
C HIS A 322 -9.33 11.69 -23.02
N THR A 323 -9.11 12.68 -23.91
CA THR A 323 -8.62 14.01 -23.52
C THR A 323 -9.61 14.73 -22.61
N ALA A 324 -10.91 14.59 -22.87
CA ALA A 324 -11.96 15.15 -22.02
C ALA A 324 -12.01 14.46 -20.65
N LYS A 325 -11.91 13.13 -20.61
CA LYS A 325 -11.83 12.35 -19.36
C LYS A 325 -10.57 12.68 -18.56
N ASP A 326 -9.42 12.81 -19.20
CA ASP A 326 -8.17 13.20 -18.53
C ASP A 326 -8.27 14.60 -17.92
N LYS A 327 -8.89 15.56 -18.63
CA LYS A 327 -9.16 16.89 -18.07
C LYS A 327 -10.11 16.83 -16.88
N ASP A 328 -11.14 15.99 -16.92
CA ASP A 328 -12.05 15.80 -15.80
C ASP A 328 -11.35 15.16 -14.60
N ILE A 329 -10.57 14.09 -14.82
CA ILE A 329 -9.76 13.45 -13.79
C ILE A 329 -8.77 14.44 -13.17
N GLN A 330 -8.06 15.23 -13.98
CA GLN A 330 -7.17 16.28 -13.46
C GLN A 330 -7.91 17.32 -12.62
N LYS A 331 -9.14 17.70 -13.01
CA LYS A 331 -9.98 18.61 -12.24
C LYS A 331 -10.41 17.98 -10.91
N GLN A 332 -10.84 16.72 -10.91
CA GLN A 332 -11.17 15.97 -9.70
C GLN A 332 -9.95 15.83 -8.78
N LEU A 333 -8.77 15.54 -9.33
CA LEU A 333 -7.52 15.41 -8.58
C LEU A 333 -7.10 16.75 -7.95
N LYS A 334 -7.33 17.87 -8.64
CA LYS A 334 -7.10 19.22 -8.10
C LYS A 334 -8.09 19.55 -6.96
N ILE A 335 -9.36 19.14 -7.08
CA ILE A 335 -10.36 19.29 -6.02
C ILE A 335 -9.99 18.42 -4.80
N ALA A 336 -9.64 17.16 -5.03
CA ALA A 336 -9.22 16.23 -3.99
C ALA A 336 -7.98 16.75 -3.25
N LYS A 337 -6.98 17.28 -3.97
CA LYS A 337 -5.80 17.91 -3.37
C LYS A 337 -6.17 19.11 -2.50
N LYS A 338 -7.09 19.97 -2.96
CA LYS A 338 -7.56 21.12 -2.19
C LYS A 338 -8.30 20.68 -0.92
N ASN A 339 -9.12 19.64 -1.01
CA ASN A 339 -9.82 19.07 0.14
C ASN A 339 -8.83 18.44 1.13
N ALA A 340 -7.85 17.67 0.66
CA ALA A 340 -6.82 17.10 1.53
C ALA A 340 -6.04 18.19 2.28
N SER A 341 -5.66 19.29 1.61
CA SER A 341 -5.03 20.44 2.27
C SER A 341 -5.93 21.08 3.33
N LYS A 342 -7.24 21.19 3.07
CA LYS A 342 -8.21 21.69 4.05
C LYS A 342 -8.30 20.76 5.27
N TRP A 343 -8.40 19.45 5.07
CA TRP A 343 -8.43 18.45 6.13
C TRP A 343 -7.16 18.45 6.97
N ILE A 344 -5.99 18.61 6.36
CA ILE A 344 -4.71 18.74 7.08
C ILE A 344 -4.73 19.98 7.98
N ALA A 345 -5.21 21.11 7.49
CA ALA A 345 -5.32 22.33 8.28
C ALA A 345 -6.31 22.19 9.44
N GLU A 346 -7.49 21.60 9.19
CA GLU A 346 -8.48 21.33 10.24
C GLU A 346 -7.91 20.38 11.32
N ASN A 347 -7.21 19.32 10.92
CA ASN A 347 -6.58 18.38 11.85
C ASN A 347 -5.47 19.05 12.68
N GLN A 348 -4.70 19.97 12.09
CA GLN A 348 -3.72 20.77 12.84
C GLN A 348 -4.39 21.66 13.88
N THR A 349 -5.50 22.32 13.54
CA THR A 349 -6.29 23.11 14.51
C THR A 349 -6.83 22.23 15.63
N LEU A 350 -7.40 21.07 15.32
CA LEU A 350 -7.91 20.14 16.34
C LEU A 350 -6.80 19.63 17.26
N GLN A 351 -5.59 19.39 16.74
CA GLN A 351 -4.44 19.04 17.58
C GLN A 351 -4.01 20.18 18.51
N GLN A 352 -4.07 21.43 18.06
CA GLN A 352 -3.80 22.59 18.90
C GLN A 352 -4.87 22.76 19.99
N ASP A 353 -6.14 22.59 19.65
CA ASP A 353 -7.26 22.65 20.59
C ASP A 353 -7.18 21.53 21.63
N LEU A 354 -6.81 20.32 21.22
CA LEU A 354 -6.59 19.19 22.12
C LEU A 354 -5.47 19.51 23.11
N LYS A 355 -4.34 20.02 22.63
CA LYS A 355 -3.21 20.41 23.49
C LYS A 355 -3.60 21.52 24.48
N ALA A 356 -4.35 22.53 24.03
CA ALA A 356 -4.85 23.59 24.89
C ALA A 356 -5.85 23.06 25.94
N SER A 357 -6.67 22.07 25.59
CA SER A 357 -7.56 21.38 26.51
C SER A 357 -6.78 20.58 27.57
N GLU A 358 -5.75 19.83 27.15
CA GLU A 358 -4.87 19.09 28.07
C GLU A 358 -4.18 20.03 29.08
N GLU A 359 -3.69 21.19 28.64
CA GLU A 359 -3.11 22.22 29.53
C GLU A 359 -4.14 22.79 30.52
N LYS A 360 -5.38 23.01 30.08
CA LYS A 360 -6.49 23.42 30.97
C LYS A 360 -6.82 22.35 32.00
N ILE A 361 -6.90 21.08 31.59
CA ILE A 361 -7.13 19.94 32.51
C ILE A 361 -6.03 19.91 33.56
N LYS A 362 -4.76 20.01 33.16
CA LYS A 362 -3.62 20.03 34.08
C LYS A 362 -3.69 21.19 35.08
N THR A 363 -4.16 22.36 34.63
CA THR A 363 -4.38 23.52 35.51
C THR A 363 -5.52 23.28 36.50
N LEU A 364 -6.63 22.69 36.05
CA LEU A 364 -7.76 22.33 36.91
C LEU A 364 -7.39 21.25 37.94
N GLU A 365 -6.60 20.25 37.55
CA GLU A 365 -6.05 19.25 38.47
C GLU A 365 -5.16 19.90 39.54
N GLY A 366 -4.31 20.87 39.15
CA GLY A 366 -3.53 21.66 40.09
C GLY A 366 -4.40 22.41 41.11
N SER A 367 -5.45 23.08 40.63
CA SER A 367 -6.42 23.78 41.49
C SER A 367 -7.18 22.81 42.41
N LEU A 368 -7.62 21.65 41.90
CA LEU A 368 -8.30 20.63 42.69
C LEU A 368 -7.40 20.10 43.81
N ASN A 369 -6.12 19.86 43.52
CA ASN A 369 -5.15 19.44 44.52
C ASN A 369 -4.94 20.51 45.60
N SER A 370 -4.90 21.79 45.22
CA SER A 370 -4.81 22.91 46.16
C SER A 370 -6.06 23.01 47.06
N ILE A 371 -7.26 22.93 46.49
CA ILE A 371 -8.52 22.95 47.25
C ILE A 371 -8.60 21.74 48.18
N THR A 372 -8.13 20.56 47.73
CA THR A 372 -8.09 19.36 48.56
C THR A 372 -7.15 19.53 49.75
N ALA A 373 -5.96 20.10 49.53
CA ALA A 373 -5.02 20.42 50.60
C ALA A 373 -5.60 21.43 51.60
N GLU A 374 -6.28 22.46 51.11
CA GLU A 374 -6.95 23.47 51.93
C GLU A 374 -8.11 22.87 52.74
N LYS A 375 -8.92 22.00 52.14
CA LYS A 375 -9.97 21.23 52.83
C LYS A 375 -9.38 20.39 53.97
N VAL A 376 -8.26 19.70 53.74
CA VAL A 376 -7.57 18.91 54.77
C VAL A 376 -7.04 19.82 55.89
N ALA A 377 -6.47 20.98 55.56
CA ALA A 377 -6.00 21.96 56.53
C ALA A 377 -7.15 22.54 57.38
N LEU A 378 -8.28 22.88 56.76
CA LEU A 378 -9.48 23.35 57.45
C LEU A 378 -10.09 22.27 58.34
N GLN A 379 -10.15 21.02 57.87
CA GLN A 379 -10.64 19.91 58.69
C GLN A 379 -9.76 19.70 59.93
N LYS A 380 -8.43 19.79 59.77
CA LYS A 380 -7.49 19.74 60.88
C LYS A 380 -7.72 20.89 61.86
N ALA A 381 -7.90 22.12 61.37
CA ALA A 381 -8.21 23.28 62.20
C ALA A 381 -9.53 23.09 62.96
N ILE A 382 -10.61 22.64 62.30
CA ILE A 382 -11.90 22.34 62.94
C ILE A 382 -11.74 21.32 64.06
N ASN A 383 -11.00 20.23 63.81
CA ASN A 383 -10.74 19.21 64.82
C ASN A 383 -9.93 19.77 66.01
N GLU A 384 -8.94 20.62 65.77
CA GLU A 384 -8.17 21.30 66.83
C GLU A 384 -9.05 22.26 67.66
N THR A 385 -9.96 23.02 67.03
CA THR A 385 -10.89 23.90 67.76
C THR A 385 -11.93 23.11 68.54
N SER A 386 -12.43 22.01 67.97
CA SER A 386 -13.34 21.08 68.65
C SER A 386 -12.70 20.48 69.90
N ASN A 387 -11.45 20.03 69.79
CA ASN A 387 -10.67 19.53 70.94
C ASN A 387 -10.42 20.62 71.99
N LYS A 388 -10.11 21.86 71.58
CA LYS A 388 -9.95 23.00 72.53
C LYS A 388 -11.27 23.34 73.25
N ASN A 389 -12.40 23.26 72.57
CA ASN A 389 -13.71 23.47 73.18
C ASN A 389 -14.11 22.33 74.14
N GLN A 390 -13.68 21.08 73.87
CA GLN A 390 -13.80 19.97 74.84
C GLN A 390 -12.91 20.17 76.08
N VAL A 391 -11.69 20.70 75.93
CA VAL A 391 -10.79 20.99 77.07
C VAL A 391 -11.34 22.10 77.97
N TYR A 392 -12.11 23.05 77.44
CA TYR A 392 -12.79 24.08 78.25
C TYR A 392 -14.04 23.58 79.01
N GLN A 393 -14.50 22.35 78.77
CA GLN A 393 -15.62 21.74 79.52
C GLN A 393 -15.20 20.57 80.42
N GLY A 394 -13.91 20.23 80.52
CA GLY A 394 -13.45 19.09 81.31
C GLY A 394 -12.08 19.29 81.93
N SER A 395 -11.99 20.09 82.99
CA SER A 395 -10.90 20.00 83.97
C SER A 395 -11.39 19.35 85.25
N SER A 396 -11.57 18.04 85.21
CA SER A 396 -11.49 17.16 86.38
C SER A 396 -10.62 15.97 86.01
N THR A 397 -9.41 16.00 86.56
CA THR A 397 -8.35 15.01 86.42
C THR A 397 -8.79 13.61 86.82
N SER A 398 -8.59 12.63 85.95
CA SER A 398 -8.32 11.26 86.37
C SER A 398 -7.42 10.56 85.36
N ALA A 399 -6.47 9.82 85.92
CA ALA A 399 -5.35 9.17 85.26
C ALA A 399 -5.72 7.79 84.70
N SER A 400 -4.74 7.18 84.00
CA SER A 400 -4.70 5.76 83.59
C SER A 400 -5.61 5.42 82.38
N THR A 401 -5.24 4.60 81.39
CA THR A 401 -4.18 3.60 81.28
C THR A 401 -3.95 3.27 79.80
N THR A 402 -2.75 2.77 79.51
CA THR A 402 -2.27 2.10 78.30
C THR A 402 -3.26 1.24 77.51
N GLY A 403 -3.11 1.23 76.17
CA GLY A 403 -3.21 -0.04 75.42
C GLY A 403 -3.86 0.01 74.04
N TRP A 404 -3.06 -0.39 73.04
CA TRP A 404 -3.43 -1.08 71.80
C TRP A 404 -3.69 -0.26 70.54
N SER A 405 -2.60 -0.14 69.80
CA SER A 405 -2.52 0.07 68.36
C SER A 405 -3.01 -1.17 67.61
N THR A 406 -4.02 -1.01 66.75
CA THR A 406 -4.30 -1.92 65.63
C THR A 406 -4.29 -1.11 64.33
N PRO A 407 -3.54 -1.53 63.30
CA PRO A 407 -3.53 -0.85 62.01
C PRO A 407 -4.71 -1.36 61.18
N PHE A 408 -5.61 -0.46 60.79
CA PHE A 408 -6.54 -0.74 59.69
C PHE A 408 -5.77 -0.59 58.39
N GLY A 409 -5.62 -1.71 57.67
CA GLY A 409 -5.05 -1.74 56.33
C GLY A 409 -5.96 -1.01 55.34
N GLU A 410 -5.42 0.03 54.72
CA GLU A 410 -5.91 0.57 53.46
C GLU A 410 -5.28 -0.26 52.33
N ASP A 411 -6.07 -1.11 51.67
CA ASP A 411 -5.81 -1.56 50.31
C ASP A 411 -6.99 -1.14 49.44
N LEU A 412 -6.91 0.07 48.92
CA LEU A 412 -7.68 0.55 47.77
C LEU A 412 -6.70 0.65 46.60
N ILE A 413 -6.53 -0.46 45.87
CA ILE A 413 -5.89 -0.45 44.56
C ILE A 413 -6.99 -0.38 43.51
N PHE A 414 -7.03 0.73 42.79
CA PHE A 414 -7.74 0.84 41.52
C PHE A 414 -6.75 1.16 40.39
N PHE A 415 -6.99 0.44 39.28
CA PHE A 415 -6.55 0.60 37.89
C PHE A 415 -5.16 0.10 37.45
N ARG A 416 -5.23 -0.80 36.46
CA ARG A 416 -4.99 -0.36 35.09
C ARG A 416 -6.12 -0.79 34.15
#